data_AF-A0A838TYU1-F1
#
_entry.id   AF-A0A838TYU1-F1
#
_cell.length_a   1.000
_cell.length_b   1.000
_cell.length_c   1.000
_cell.angle_alpha   90.00
_cell.angle_beta   90.00
_cell.angle_gamma   90.00
#
_symmetry.space_group_name_H-M   'P 1'
#
loop_
_entity.id
_entity.type
_entity.pdbx_description
1 polymer ?
#
loop_
_entity_poly.entity_id
_entity_poly.type
_entity_poly.pdbx_seq_one_letter_code
_entity_poly.pdbx_strand_id
1 'polypeptide(L)'
;YFGEYAANLAYLSAKMILDISKNMTKNQIDLQITRTIVEGLISSGVAAGIAGSSRPCSGSEHLFSHALEHITNGKSGLHGERVGIGTIIMAKLHNLNWIEIKDALKILGAPTTAKEIKADKDQMIEAFLFARKIRPERYTILNKIDLNKNRIQDLIEEVEII
;
A
#
# COMPACT_ATOMS: atom_id res chain seq x y z
N TYR A 1 -9.33 -15.89 -12.32
CA TYR A 1 -9.88 -14.81 -13.14
C TYR A 1 -9.60 -13.49 -12.43
N PHE A 2 -8.85 -12.56 -13.03
CA PHE A 2 -8.60 -11.23 -12.45
C PHE A 2 -9.73 -10.25 -12.81
N GLY A 3 -10.34 -10.44 -13.98
CA GLY A 3 -11.48 -9.67 -14.48
C GLY A 3 -11.13 -8.20 -14.70
N GLU A 4 -11.01 -7.79 -15.97
CA GLU A 4 -10.74 -6.38 -16.32
C GLU A 4 -11.75 -5.41 -15.68
N TYR A 5 -13.02 -5.82 -15.61
CA TYR A 5 -14.06 -5.04 -14.93
C TYR A 5 -13.78 -4.82 -13.43
N ALA A 6 -13.38 -5.87 -12.71
CA ALA A 6 -13.03 -5.76 -11.29
C ALA A 6 -11.78 -4.90 -11.07
N ALA A 7 -10.78 -5.03 -11.95
CA ALA A 7 -9.58 -4.22 -11.92
C ALA A 7 -9.86 -2.73 -12.14
N ASN A 8 -10.69 -2.40 -13.14
CA ASN A 8 -11.09 -1.03 -13.42
C ASN A 8 -11.88 -0.42 -12.25
N LEU A 9 -12.77 -1.20 -11.62
CA LEU A 9 -13.53 -0.73 -10.46
C LEU A 9 -12.64 -0.42 -9.25
N ALA A 10 -11.68 -1.31 -8.95
CA ALA A 10 -10.69 -1.07 -7.90
C ALA A 10 -9.80 0.15 -8.22
N TYR A 11 -9.35 0.28 -9.47
CA TYR A 11 -8.54 1.42 -9.93
C TYR A 11 -9.28 2.75 -9.78
N LEU A 12 -10.55 2.82 -10.21
CA LEU A 12 -11.36 4.02 -10.04
C LEU A 12 -11.48 4.43 -8.56
N SER A 13 -11.62 3.45 -7.67
CA SER A 13 -11.69 3.68 -6.23
C SER A 13 -10.41 4.35 -5.71
N ALA A 14 -9.24 3.83 -6.09
CA ALA A 14 -7.95 4.43 -5.72
C ALA A 14 -7.78 5.82 -6.33
N LYS A 15 -8.16 5.99 -7.60
CA LYS A 15 -8.04 7.25 -8.34
C LYS A 15 -8.88 8.37 -7.70
N MET A 16 -10.10 8.08 -7.25
CA MET A 16 -10.96 9.06 -6.57
C MET A 16 -10.29 9.62 -5.31
N ILE A 17 -9.59 8.78 -4.53
CA ILE A 17 -8.87 9.22 -3.32
C ILE A 17 -7.68 10.10 -3.67
N LEU A 18 -6.90 9.73 -4.70
CA LEU A 18 -5.81 10.56 -5.20
C LEU A 18 -6.30 11.92 -5.70
N ASP A 19 -7.39 11.93 -6.47
CA ASP A 19 -7.93 13.16 -7.06
C ASP A 19 -8.54 14.09 -6.00
N ILE A 20 -9.19 13.55 -4.97
CA ILE A 20 -9.64 14.37 -3.83
C ILE A 20 -8.47 14.96 -3.06
N SER A 21 -7.41 14.17 -2.82
CA SER A 21 -6.24 14.66 -2.07
C SER A 21 -5.60 15.90 -2.72
N LYS A 22 -5.63 16.02 -4.05
CA LYS A 22 -5.10 17.20 -4.80
C LYS A 22 -5.85 18.49 -4.51
N ASN A 23 -7.11 18.40 -4.12
CA ASN A 23 -7.97 19.57 -3.84
C ASN A 23 -8.02 19.92 -2.35
N MET A 24 -7.35 19.16 -1.49
CA MET A 24 -7.37 19.37 -0.04
C MET A 24 -6.25 20.28 0.43
N THR A 25 -6.58 21.24 1.29
CA THR A 25 -5.60 21.86 2.19
C THR A 25 -5.37 20.93 3.38
N LYS A 26 -4.09 20.61 3.66
CA LYS A 26 -3.60 19.58 4.58
C LYS A 26 -4.51 19.30 5.81
N ASN A 27 -4.81 18.00 6.02
CA ASN A 27 -5.43 17.46 7.24
C ASN A 27 -6.84 17.98 7.60
N GLN A 28 -7.64 18.39 6.61
CA GLN A 28 -9.06 18.71 6.80
C GLN A 28 -9.93 17.58 6.25
N ILE A 29 -10.14 16.53 7.03
CA ILE A 29 -11.09 15.47 6.66
C ILE A 29 -12.48 15.91 7.08
N ASP A 30 -13.32 16.22 6.12
CA ASP A 30 -14.74 16.54 6.32
C ASP A 30 -15.66 15.35 6.00
N LEU A 31 -16.97 15.58 6.10
CA LEU A 31 -17.97 14.57 5.80
C LEU A 31 -17.93 14.12 4.32
N GLN A 32 -17.61 15.02 3.39
CA GLN A 32 -17.58 14.73 1.96
C GLN A 32 -16.40 13.80 1.63
N ILE A 33 -15.22 14.08 2.17
CA ILE A 33 -14.03 13.23 2.03
C ILE A 33 -14.27 11.87 2.66
N THR A 34 -14.82 11.86 3.88
CA THR A 34 -15.18 10.61 4.58
C THR A 34 -16.12 9.76 3.73
N ARG A 35 -17.15 10.38 3.14
CA ARG A 35 -18.09 9.69 2.25
C ARG A 35 -17.39 9.10 1.04
N THR A 36 -16.50 9.84 0.38
CA THR A 36 -15.79 9.31 -0.78
C THR A 36 -14.83 8.17 -0.42
N ILE A 37 -14.17 8.23 0.73
CA ILE A 37 -13.36 7.11 1.24
C ILE A 37 -14.24 5.86 1.43
N VAL A 38 -15.40 6.01 2.06
CA VAL A 38 -16.33 4.89 2.26
C VAL A 38 -16.85 4.33 0.93
N GLU A 39 -17.21 5.18 -0.03
CA GLU A 39 -17.63 4.76 -1.38
C GLU A 39 -16.51 3.98 -2.09
N GLY A 40 -15.26 4.42 -1.99
CA GLY A 40 -14.10 3.71 -2.52
C GLY A 40 -13.87 2.34 -1.86
N LEU A 41 -14.08 2.23 -0.55
CA LEU A 41 -14.00 0.96 0.18
C LEU A 41 -15.10 -0.02 -0.23
N ILE A 42 -16.34 0.46 -0.37
CA ILE A 42 -17.48 -0.35 -0.86
C ILE A 42 -17.18 -0.85 -2.28
N SER A 43 -16.75 0.04 -3.16
CA SER A 43 -16.39 -0.28 -4.55
C SER A 43 -15.27 -1.33 -4.62
N SER A 44 -14.25 -1.21 -3.76
CA SER A 44 -13.19 -2.23 -3.63
C SER A 44 -13.73 -3.59 -3.17
N GLY A 45 -14.72 -3.61 -2.27
CA GLY A 45 -15.41 -4.84 -1.85
C GLY A 45 -16.19 -5.49 -3.00
N VAL A 46 -16.92 -4.68 -3.78
CA VAL A 46 -17.65 -5.15 -4.97
C VAL A 46 -16.68 -5.71 -6.02
N ALA A 47 -15.55 -5.03 -6.26
CA ALA A 47 -14.50 -5.51 -7.16
C ALA A 47 -13.96 -6.89 -6.74
N ALA A 48 -13.66 -7.08 -5.45
CA ALA A 48 -13.21 -8.37 -4.93
C ALA A 48 -14.28 -9.47 -5.09
N GLY A 49 -15.56 -9.13 -4.88
CA GLY A 49 -16.69 -10.03 -5.11
C GLY A 49 -16.79 -10.49 -6.56
N ILE A 50 -16.71 -9.57 -7.51
CA ILE A 50 -16.72 -9.87 -8.96
C ILE A 50 -15.55 -10.76 -9.35
N ALA A 51 -14.35 -10.47 -8.82
CA ALA A 51 -13.15 -11.26 -9.11
C ALA A 51 -13.14 -12.64 -8.44
N GLY A 52 -14.06 -12.89 -7.49
CA GLY A 52 -14.05 -14.09 -6.64
C GLY A 52 -12.78 -14.23 -5.80
N SER A 53 -12.06 -13.13 -5.58
CA SER A 53 -10.78 -13.11 -4.86
C SER A 53 -10.41 -11.67 -4.48
N SER A 54 -9.51 -11.51 -3.49
CA SER A 54 -9.01 -10.18 -3.12
C SER A 54 -8.05 -9.57 -4.13
N ARG A 55 -7.74 -10.24 -5.25
CA ARG A 55 -6.67 -9.87 -6.17
C ARG A 55 -6.77 -8.46 -6.78
N PRO A 56 -7.94 -7.87 -7.10
CA PRO A 56 -8.00 -6.49 -7.59
C PRO A 56 -7.65 -5.45 -6.50
N CYS A 57 -7.72 -5.82 -5.23
CA CYS A 57 -7.57 -4.89 -4.10
C CYS A 57 -6.36 -5.22 -3.20
N SER A 58 -5.61 -6.30 -3.50
CA SER A 58 -4.56 -6.82 -2.63
C SER A 58 -3.44 -7.50 -3.42
N GLY A 59 -2.31 -6.82 -3.50
CA GLY A 59 -1.07 -7.21 -4.16
C GLY A 59 0.12 -7.28 -3.21
N SER A 60 1.30 -6.89 -3.70
CA SER A 60 2.56 -6.93 -2.95
C SER A 60 2.59 -6.02 -1.73
N GLU A 61 1.91 -4.87 -1.80
CA GLU A 61 1.77 -3.93 -0.69
C GLU A 61 1.05 -4.55 0.52
N HIS A 62 0.04 -5.38 0.28
CA HIS A 62 -0.62 -6.15 1.32
C HIS A 62 0.26 -7.28 1.86
N LEU A 63 1.02 -7.98 0.99
CA LEU A 63 1.96 -9.00 1.44
C LEU A 63 3.03 -8.41 2.36
N PHE A 64 3.55 -7.23 2.03
CA PHE A 64 4.44 -6.46 2.89
C PHE A 64 3.76 -6.10 4.22
N SER A 65 2.54 -5.57 4.19
CA SER A 65 1.81 -5.24 5.43
C SER A 65 1.63 -6.45 6.35
N HIS A 66 1.30 -7.63 5.82
CA HIS A 66 1.13 -8.84 6.60
C HIS A 66 2.47 -9.38 7.14
N ALA A 67 3.55 -9.26 6.37
CA ALA A 67 4.88 -9.62 6.85
C ALA A 67 5.32 -8.71 8.00
N LEU A 68 5.13 -7.40 7.87
CA LEU A 68 5.49 -6.44 8.91
C LEU A 68 4.64 -6.63 10.18
N GLU A 69 3.35 -6.92 10.02
CA GLU A 69 2.48 -7.30 11.13
C GLU A 69 3.03 -8.51 11.91
N HIS A 70 3.45 -9.53 11.18
CA HIS A 70 4.01 -10.75 11.76
C HIS A 70 5.31 -10.47 12.51
N ILE A 71 6.26 -9.76 11.87
CA ILE A 71 7.58 -9.47 12.44
C ILE A 71 7.49 -8.58 13.67
N THR A 72 6.60 -7.60 13.67
CA THR A 72 6.43 -6.68 14.80
C THR A 72 5.50 -7.23 15.88
N ASN A 73 4.95 -8.44 15.71
CA ASN A 73 3.92 -9.01 16.58
C ASN A 73 2.72 -8.05 16.77
N GLY A 74 2.28 -7.43 15.68
CA GLY A 74 1.16 -6.49 15.67
C GLY A 74 1.44 -5.12 16.27
N LYS A 75 2.71 -4.78 16.57
CA LYS A 75 3.07 -3.50 17.19
C LYS A 75 3.25 -2.35 16.19
N SER A 76 3.31 -2.64 14.88
CA SER A 76 3.48 -1.64 13.84
C SER A 76 2.16 -1.15 13.25
N GLY A 77 1.75 0.09 13.56
CA GLY A 77 0.65 0.82 12.94
C GLY A 77 -0.69 0.07 12.76
N LEU A 78 -1.61 0.70 12.05
CA LEU A 78 -2.85 0.09 11.58
C LEU A 78 -2.63 -0.61 10.22
N HIS A 79 -3.56 -1.47 9.83
CA HIS A 79 -3.47 -2.18 8.54
C HIS A 79 -3.33 -1.23 7.35
N GLY A 80 -4.21 -0.23 7.24
CA GLY A 80 -4.17 0.75 6.14
C GLY A 80 -2.88 1.58 6.11
N GLU A 81 -2.30 1.88 7.27
CA GLU A 81 -1.04 2.62 7.39
C GLU A 81 0.15 1.82 6.84
N ARG A 82 0.26 0.54 7.24
CA ARG A 82 1.26 -0.38 6.72
C ARG A 82 1.10 -0.61 5.22
N VAL A 83 -0.14 -0.80 4.75
CA VAL A 83 -0.47 -0.93 3.33
C VAL A 83 -0.11 0.33 2.55
N GLY A 84 -0.35 1.52 3.10
CA GLY A 84 0.02 2.80 2.50
C GLY A 84 1.53 2.91 2.27
N ILE A 85 2.33 2.63 3.30
CA ILE A 85 3.80 2.60 3.19
C ILE A 85 4.25 1.53 2.17
N GLY A 86 3.66 0.34 2.24
CA GLY A 86 3.91 -0.71 1.24
C GLY A 86 3.62 -0.22 -0.18
N THR A 87 2.54 0.51 -0.39
CA THR A 87 2.12 1.02 -1.70
C THR A 87 3.15 1.98 -2.28
N ILE A 88 3.73 2.89 -1.47
CA ILE A 88 4.81 3.80 -1.91
C ILE A 88 5.99 2.99 -2.47
N ILE A 89 6.44 1.98 -1.71
CA ILE A 89 7.61 1.19 -2.07
C ILE A 89 7.33 0.32 -3.31
N MET A 90 6.16 -0.33 -3.37
CA MET A 90 5.78 -1.16 -4.53
C MET A 90 5.55 -0.31 -5.79
N ALA A 91 5.03 0.91 -5.66
CA ALA A 91 4.89 1.83 -6.78
C ALA A 91 6.25 2.16 -7.40
N LYS A 92 7.28 2.43 -6.57
CA LYS A 92 8.65 2.62 -7.05
C LYS A 92 9.17 1.38 -7.80
N LEU A 93 8.96 0.17 -7.28
CA LEU A 93 9.35 -1.07 -7.94
C LEU A 93 8.64 -1.30 -9.28
N HIS A 94 7.39 -0.82 -9.40
CA HIS A 94 6.63 -0.85 -10.64
C HIS A 94 6.97 0.30 -11.61
N ASN A 95 7.93 1.18 -11.27
CA ASN A 95 8.24 2.41 -12.01
C ASN A 95 7.03 3.34 -12.15
N LEU A 96 6.17 3.39 -11.13
CA LEU A 96 5.04 4.30 -11.04
C LEU A 96 5.40 5.56 -10.24
N ASN A 97 4.50 6.55 -10.28
CA ASN A 97 4.66 7.79 -9.54
C ASN A 97 4.39 7.59 -8.03
N TRP A 98 5.39 7.09 -7.32
CA TRP A 98 5.32 6.89 -5.86
C TRP A 98 5.23 8.21 -5.09
N ILE A 99 5.71 9.32 -5.67
CA ILE A 99 5.66 10.66 -5.06
C ILE A 99 4.21 11.12 -4.92
N GLU A 100 3.39 10.96 -5.98
CA GLU A 100 1.95 11.29 -5.93
C GLU A 100 1.22 10.51 -4.82
N ILE A 101 1.56 9.24 -4.64
CA ILE A 101 0.98 8.40 -3.59
C ILE A 101 1.43 8.86 -2.20
N LYS A 102 2.73 9.14 -2.02
CA LYS A 102 3.29 9.64 -0.76
C LYS A 102 2.68 10.98 -0.36
N ASP A 103 2.53 11.89 -1.32
CA ASP A 103 1.95 13.22 -1.08
C ASP A 103 0.46 13.12 -0.74
N ALA A 104 -0.30 12.30 -1.46
CA ALA A 104 -1.70 12.04 -1.14
C ALA A 104 -1.89 11.52 0.29
N LEU A 105 -1.07 10.54 0.70
CA LEU A 105 -1.08 10.01 2.08
C LEU A 105 -0.76 11.11 3.11
N LYS A 106 0.28 11.92 2.88
CA LYS A 106 0.64 13.06 3.75
C LYS A 106 -0.48 14.09 3.87
N ILE A 107 -1.15 14.42 2.75
CA ILE A 107 -2.26 15.38 2.71
C ILE A 107 -3.45 14.88 3.55
N LEU A 108 -3.73 13.57 3.44
CA LEU A 108 -4.78 12.86 4.18
C LEU A 108 -4.41 12.56 5.64
N GLY A 109 -3.20 12.94 6.09
CA GLY A 109 -2.74 12.71 7.46
C GLY A 109 -2.34 11.26 7.76
N ALA A 110 -2.16 10.43 6.74
CA ALA A 110 -1.66 9.06 6.89
C ALA A 110 -0.12 9.04 7.01
N PRO A 111 0.44 8.08 7.77
CA PRO A 111 1.88 7.96 7.94
C PRO A 111 2.56 7.55 6.64
N THR A 112 3.79 8.04 6.44
CA THR A 112 4.60 7.76 5.24
C THR A 112 6.01 7.30 5.58
N THR A 113 6.34 7.12 6.85
CA THR A 113 7.65 6.67 7.32
C THR A 113 7.51 5.50 8.30
N ALA A 114 8.56 4.67 8.39
CA ALA A 114 8.59 3.53 9.31
C ALA A 114 8.41 3.98 10.78
N LYS A 115 9.02 5.12 11.15
CA LYS A 115 8.95 5.68 12.50
C LYS A 115 7.51 6.03 12.91
N GLU A 116 6.71 6.58 12.00
CA GLU A 116 5.32 6.96 12.30
C GLU A 116 4.45 5.74 12.61
N ILE A 117 4.76 4.58 12.03
CA ILE A 117 4.08 3.31 12.34
C ILE A 117 4.81 2.46 13.40
N LYS A 118 5.78 3.03 14.13
CA LYS A 118 6.55 2.32 15.18
C LYS A 118 7.29 1.07 14.67
N ALA A 119 7.76 1.10 13.43
CA ALA A 119 8.65 0.09 12.88
C ALA A 119 10.08 0.65 12.75
N ASP A 120 11.08 -0.20 12.95
CA ASP A 120 12.47 0.15 12.68
C ASP A 120 12.95 -0.33 11.29
N LYS A 121 14.13 0.13 10.87
CA LYS A 121 14.72 -0.19 9.58
C LYS A 121 14.90 -1.69 9.35
N ASP A 122 15.36 -2.42 10.36
CA ASP A 122 15.62 -3.86 10.22
C ASP A 122 14.31 -4.64 10.09
N GLN A 123 13.27 -4.27 10.83
CA GLN A 123 11.93 -4.83 10.69
C GLN A 123 11.34 -4.58 9.29
N MET A 124 11.55 -3.39 8.71
CA MET A 124 11.09 -3.08 7.35
C MET A 124 11.81 -3.95 6.30
N ILE A 125 13.13 -4.11 6.44
CA ILE A 125 13.93 -4.96 5.55
C ILE A 125 13.51 -6.43 5.68
N GLU A 126 13.35 -6.93 6.91
CA GLU A 126 12.93 -8.29 7.18
C GLU A 126 11.53 -8.55 6.59
N ALA A 127 10.61 -7.60 6.73
CA ALA A 127 9.27 -7.69 6.16
C ALA A 127 9.30 -7.78 4.64
N PHE A 128 10.19 -7.05 3.97
CA PHE A 128 10.37 -7.16 2.52
C PHE A 128 10.89 -8.54 2.09
N LEU A 129 11.89 -9.07 2.80
CA LEU A 129 12.45 -10.40 2.52
C LEU A 129 11.43 -11.52 2.76
N PHE A 130 10.54 -11.32 3.74
CA PHE A 130 9.51 -12.29 4.10
C PHE A 130 8.23 -12.17 3.28
N ALA A 131 7.88 -11.00 2.74
CA ALA A 131 6.61 -10.71 2.09
C ALA A 131 6.19 -11.75 1.03
N ARG A 132 7.12 -12.17 0.16
CA ARG A 132 6.82 -13.18 -0.88
C ARG A 132 6.43 -14.56 -0.34
N LYS A 133 6.77 -14.86 0.93
CA LYS A 133 6.46 -16.12 1.61
C LYS A 133 5.07 -16.14 2.25
N ILE A 134 4.43 -14.98 2.42
CA ILE A 134 3.09 -14.87 3.03
C ILE A 134 2.04 -15.60 2.19
N ARG A 135 2.11 -15.45 0.86
CA ARG A 135 1.23 -16.13 -0.10
C ARG A 135 2.04 -16.56 -1.33
N PRO A 136 2.77 -17.70 -1.25
CA PRO A 136 3.67 -18.14 -2.32
C PRO A 136 2.96 -18.35 -3.67
N GLU A 137 1.68 -18.69 -3.66
CA GLU A 137 0.82 -18.87 -4.83
C GLU A 137 0.44 -17.55 -5.53
N ARG A 138 0.65 -16.41 -4.86
CA ARG A 138 0.31 -15.07 -5.38
C ARG A 138 1.53 -14.40 -5.99
N TYR A 139 1.65 -14.52 -7.31
CA TYR A 139 2.67 -13.79 -8.09
C TYR A 139 2.47 -12.27 -8.05
N THR A 140 3.52 -11.52 -7.72
CA THR A 140 3.58 -10.04 -7.61
C THR A 140 4.90 -9.49 -8.18
N ILE A 141 5.13 -8.17 -8.09
CA ILE A 141 6.42 -7.57 -8.47
C ILE A 141 7.60 -8.14 -7.68
N LEU A 142 7.39 -8.56 -6.43
CA LEU A 142 8.42 -9.16 -5.57
C LEU A 142 8.97 -10.49 -6.12
N ASN A 143 8.27 -11.11 -7.09
CA ASN A 143 8.74 -12.31 -7.79
C ASN A 143 9.61 -11.99 -9.02
N LYS A 144 9.64 -10.74 -9.48
CA LYS A 144 10.40 -10.30 -10.67
C LYS A 144 11.77 -9.73 -10.34
N ILE A 145 11.99 -9.38 -9.08
CA ILE A 145 13.17 -8.65 -8.62
C ILE A 145 14.00 -9.55 -7.71
N ASP A 146 15.32 -9.50 -7.89
CA ASP A 146 16.25 -10.13 -6.97
C ASP A 146 16.47 -9.20 -5.78
N LEU A 147 15.81 -9.53 -4.66
CA LEU A 147 15.85 -8.74 -3.44
C LEU A 147 16.93 -9.29 -2.52
N ASN A 148 18.02 -8.54 -2.40
CA ASN A 148 18.97 -8.69 -1.30
C ASN A 148 18.81 -7.53 -0.30
N LYS A 149 19.39 -7.68 0.90
CA LYS A 149 19.29 -6.69 1.98
C LYS A 149 19.71 -5.29 1.55
N ASN A 150 20.81 -5.17 0.80
CA ASN A 150 21.33 -3.88 0.33
C ASN A 150 20.35 -3.20 -0.63
N ARG A 151 19.82 -3.95 -1.61
CA ARG A 151 18.88 -3.40 -2.58
C ARG A 151 17.57 -2.94 -1.94
N ILE A 152 17.09 -3.67 -0.92
CA ILE A 152 15.92 -3.26 -0.15
C ILE A 152 16.21 -1.98 0.62
N GLN A 153 17.38 -1.92 1.27
CA GLN A 153 17.81 -0.74 2.00
C GLN A 153 17.87 0.49 1.09
N ASP A 154 18.53 0.40 -0.05
CA ASP A 154 18.61 1.50 -1.02
C ASP A 154 17.21 1.94 -1.46
N LEU A 155 16.31 0.98 -1.71
CA LEU A 155 14.94 1.26 -2.12
C LEU A 155 14.14 2.03 -1.08
N ILE A 156 14.20 1.63 0.20
CA ILE A 156 13.45 2.31 1.28
C ILE A 156 14.03 3.69 1.61
N GLU A 157 15.34 3.90 1.39
CA GLU A 157 15.99 5.21 1.49
C GLU A 157 15.62 6.11 0.29
N GLU A 158 15.61 5.57 -0.93
CA GLU A 158 15.23 6.30 -2.16
C GLU A 158 13.79 6.84 -2.12
N VAL A 159 12.87 6.11 -1.47
CA VAL A 159 11.48 6.56 -1.29
C VAL A 159 11.24 7.29 0.03
N GLU A 160 12.32 7.59 0.77
CA GLU A 160 12.34 8.34 2.04
C GLU A 160 11.31 7.81 3.05
N ILE A 161 11.31 6.48 3.26
CA ILE A 161 10.50 5.80 4.28
C ILE A 161 11.25 5.73 5.62
N ILE A 162 12.58 5.73 5.59
CA ILE A 162 13.47 5.73 6.75
C ILE A 162 14.38 6.96 6.77
#